data_AF-A0A522N996-F1
#
_entry.id   AF-A0A522N996-F1
#
_cell.length_a   1.000
_cell.length_b   1.000
_cell.length_c   1.000
_cell.angle_alpha   90.00
_cell.angle_beta   90.00
_cell.angle_gamma   90.00
#
_symmetry.space_group_name_H-M   'P 1'
#
loop_
_entity.id
_entity.type
_entity.pdbx_description
1 polymer ?
#
loop_
_entity_poly.entity_id
_entity_poly.type
_entity_poly.pdbx_seq_one_letter_code
_entity_poly.pdbx_strand_id
1 'polypeptide(L)'
;MRSTKEFIYALYYDDFATPQHLEEGPDEVVFYIGRTTNPDRRLKQHRYEAKTGTEDKYVFIRKLGQKNVEWGIKVLGEVEKSDDRPWEFWYVIDFIRRGISLKNMRYGDFKRVPTNRLKKFASNTSIRNVDDLKKTIGRNEHEEQPKYKSSGSVQLRAILRSLRWLRAESEMHDCEIRKWNIYDLGEGTQEIKAEYSMKKREVAACLTPDFKEAIRQVECKAGML
;
A
#
# COMPACT_ATOMS: atom_id res chain seq x y z
N MET A 1 16.93 -18.28 -25.76
CA MET A 1 16.60 -18.84 -24.43
C MET A 1 16.14 -17.71 -23.51
N ARG A 2 15.04 -17.86 -22.77
CA ARG A 2 14.65 -16.89 -21.74
C ARG A 2 15.63 -17.05 -20.56
N SER A 3 16.20 -15.95 -20.07
CA SER A 3 17.06 -15.98 -18.87
C SER A 3 16.32 -16.64 -17.72
N THR A 4 16.96 -17.61 -17.07
CA THR A 4 16.48 -18.21 -15.81
C THR A 4 16.83 -17.35 -14.60
N LYS A 5 17.65 -16.32 -14.79
CA LYS A 5 18.08 -15.41 -13.73
C LYS A 5 17.35 -14.08 -13.77
N GLU A 6 17.15 -13.54 -12.57
CA GLU A 6 16.77 -12.16 -12.32
C GLU A 6 17.87 -11.49 -11.48
N PHE A 7 17.93 -10.17 -11.56
CA PHE A 7 18.94 -9.34 -10.91
C PHE A 7 18.23 -8.37 -9.98
N ILE A 8 18.68 -8.33 -8.73
CA ILE A 8 18.38 -7.22 -7.85
C ILE A 8 19.40 -6.13 -8.15
N TYR A 9 18.93 -4.92 -8.37
CA TYR A 9 19.77 -3.77 -8.70
C TYR A 9 19.47 -2.57 -7.83
N ALA A 10 20.45 -1.69 -7.72
CA ALA A 10 20.30 -0.35 -7.19
C ALA A 10 20.45 0.70 -8.30
N LEU A 11 19.74 1.82 -8.16
CA LEU A 11 20.15 3.07 -8.78
C LEU A 11 20.92 3.87 -7.75
N TYR A 12 22.04 4.44 -8.19
CA TYR A 12 22.99 5.16 -7.36
C TYR A 12 23.50 6.41 -8.07
N TYR A 13 24.08 7.32 -7.32
CA TYR A 13 24.89 8.42 -7.83
C TYR A 13 26.10 8.61 -6.93
N ASP A 14 27.14 9.22 -7.47
CA ASP A 14 28.34 9.56 -6.74
C ASP A 14 28.15 10.92 -6.09
N ASP A 15 28.20 10.99 -4.76
CA ASP A 15 28.09 12.26 -4.03
C ASP A 15 29.47 12.83 -3.70
N PHE A 16 29.70 14.06 -4.13
CA PHE A 16 30.93 14.82 -3.88
C PHE A 16 30.71 15.92 -2.81
N ALA A 17 29.58 15.92 -2.11
CA ALA A 17 29.09 17.06 -1.35
C ALA A 17 29.82 17.38 -0.02
N THR A 18 30.80 16.60 0.44
CA THR A 18 31.60 16.99 1.63
C THR A 18 33.09 17.13 1.32
N PRO A 19 33.78 18.14 1.91
CA PRO A 19 35.20 18.42 1.65
C PRO A 19 36.16 17.25 1.96
N GLN A 20 35.76 16.30 2.79
CA GLN A 20 36.53 15.08 3.10
C GLN A 20 36.64 14.10 1.90
N HIS A 21 35.75 14.17 0.91
CA HIS A 21 35.73 13.24 -0.23
C HIS A 21 36.71 13.59 -1.36
N LEU A 22 37.41 14.73 -1.29
CA LEU A 22 38.43 15.08 -2.28
C LEU A 22 39.70 14.22 -2.16
N GLU A 23 39.91 13.57 -1.01
CA GLU A 23 41.07 12.69 -0.75
C GLU A 23 40.73 11.20 -0.85
N GLU A 24 39.49 10.79 -0.55
CA GLU A 24 39.08 9.36 -0.46
C GLU A 24 38.24 8.87 -1.66
N GLY A 25 37.71 9.78 -2.49
CA GLY A 25 36.81 9.46 -3.60
C GLY A 25 35.32 9.64 -3.24
N PRO A 26 34.41 9.57 -4.23
CA PRO A 26 32.99 9.78 -3.98
C PRO A 26 32.36 8.62 -3.20
N ASP A 27 31.46 8.97 -2.29
CA ASP A 27 30.57 7.99 -1.66
C ASP A 27 29.43 7.63 -2.61
N GLU A 28 29.26 6.33 -2.85
CA GLU A 28 28.20 5.84 -3.71
C GLU A 28 26.85 5.85 -2.96
N VAL A 29 25.96 6.77 -3.35
CA VAL A 29 24.66 6.95 -2.68
C VAL A 29 23.56 6.23 -3.44
N VAL A 30 23.09 5.12 -2.88
CA VAL A 30 21.94 4.38 -3.39
C VAL A 30 20.64 5.09 -3.04
N PHE A 31 19.77 5.27 -4.03
CA PHE A 31 18.48 5.93 -3.84
C PHE A 31 17.28 5.11 -4.30
N TYR A 32 17.48 3.97 -4.97
CA TYR A 32 16.37 3.10 -5.37
C TYR A 32 16.86 1.66 -5.53
N ILE A 33 16.01 0.70 -5.18
CA ILE A 33 16.27 -0.73 -5.36
C ILE A 33 15.14 -1.33 -6.19
N GLY A 34 15.46 -2.24 -7.11
CA GLY A 34 14.47 -2.93 -7.93
C GLY A 34 14.95 -4.29 -8.43
N ARG A 35 14.05 -4.99 -9.14
CA ARG A 35 14.32 -6.26 -9.82
C ARG A 35 14.17 -6.16 -11.34
N THR A 36 15.04 -6.86 -12.08
CA THR A 36 15.00 -6.96 -13.56
C THR A 36 15.61 -8.26 -14.06
N THR A 37 15.17 -8.76 -15.22
CA THR A 37 15.83 -9.86 -15.95
C THR A 37 16.98 -9.39 -16.83
N ASN A 38 17.08 -8.08 -17.09
CA ASN A 38 18.11 -7.48 -17.93
C ASN A 38 18.45 -6.07 -17.40
N PRO A 39 19.61 -5.89 -16.74
CA PRO A 39 20.04 -4.60 -16.19
C PRO A 39 20.20 -3.51 -17.24
N ASP A 40 20.84 -3.80 -18.38
CA ASP A 40 21.11 -2.79 -19.43
C ASP A 40 19.84 -2.24 -20.06
N ARG A 41 18.89 -3.14 -20.38
CA ARG A 41 17.57 -2.75 -20.88
C ARG A 41 16.83 -1.92 -19.84
N ARG A 42 16.95 -2.27 -18.55
CA ARG A 42 16.30 -1.54 -17.46
C ARG A 42 16.92 -0.16 -17.24
N LEU A 43 18.24 0.00 -17.38
CA LEU A 43 18.89 1.31 -17.34
C LEU A 43 18.39 2.21 -18.47
N LYS A 44 18.31 1.68 -19.71
CA LYS A 44 17.76 2.42 -20.87
C LYS A 44 16.32 2.86 -20.61
N GLN A 45 15.51 1.97 -20.03
CA GLN A 45 14.13 2.27 -19.63
C GLN A 45 14.08 3.39 -18.59
N HIS A 46 14.88 3.32 -17.52
CA HIS A 46 14.93 4.38 -16.51
C HIS A 46 15.36 5.72 -17.08
N ARG A 47 16.37 5.73 -17.98
CA ARG A 47 16.81 6.96 -18.67
C ARG A 47 15.70 7.57 -19.54
N TYR A 48 14.91 6.73 -20.21
CA TYR A 48 13.76 7.18 -20.99
C TYR A 48 12.65 7.73 -20.09
N GLU A 49 12.24 6.97 -19.08
CA GLU A 49 11.16 7.34 -18.16
C GLU A 49 11.51 8.50 -17.25
N ALA A 50 12.79 8.73 -16.95
CA ALA A 50 13.23 9.89 -16.17
C ALA A 50 12.80 11.23 -16.79
N LYS A 51 12.58 11.29 -18.12
CA LYS A 51 12.18 12.53 -18.80
C LYS A 51 10.77 12.99 -18.42
N THR A 52 9.84 12.06 -18.22
CA THR A 52 8.40 12.38 -18.07
C THR A 52 7.71 11.65 -16.91
N GLY A 53 8.36 10.64 -16.34
CA GLY A 53 7.81 9.78 -15.29
C GLY A 53 7.53 10.54 -13.99
N THR A 54 6.43 10.17 -13.34
CA THR A 54 5.92 10.84 -12.13
C THR A 54 6.29 10.13 -10.83
N GLU A 55 6.90 8.95 -10.91
CA GLU A 55 7.38 8.25 -9.72
C GLU A 55 8.51 9.02 -9.01
N ASP A 56 8.58 8.92 -7.66
CA ASP A 56 9.54 9.65 -6.84
C ASP A 56 11.01 9.46 -7.29
N LYS A 57 11.37 8.24 -7.72
CA LYS A 57 12.70 7.94 -8.28
C LYS A 57 13.00 8.76 -9.54
N TYR A 58 12.02 8.99 -10.41
CA TYR A 58 12.19 9.77 -11.64
C TYR A 58 12.22 11.27 -11.35
N VAL A 59 11.40 11.73 -10.40
CA VAL A 59 11.49 13.10 -9.89
C VAL A 59 12.88 13.37 -9.30
N PHE A 60 13.43 12.40 -8.54
CA PHE A 60 14.77 12.51 -7.96
C PHE A 60 15.87 12.51 -9.02
N ILE A 61 15.80 11.61 -10.01
CA ILE A 61 16.75 11.58 -11.14
C ILE A 61 16.80 12.93 -11.88
N ARG A 62 15.65 13.57 -12.13
CA ARG A 62 15.64 14.90 -12.75
C ARG A 62 16.33 15.96 -11.90
N LYS A 63 16.20 15.88 -10.57
CA LYS A 63 16.92 16.79 -9.65
C LYS A 63 18.43 16.55 -9.68
N LEU A 64 18.89 15.30 -9.83
CA LEU A 64 20.31 15.01 -10.04
C LEU A 64 20.81 15.62 -11.37
N GLY A 65 20.04 15.46 -12.45
CA GLY A 65 20.37 16.06 -13.75
C GLY A 65 20.45 17.59 -13.72
N GLN A 66 19.56 18.27 -12.98
CA GLN A 66 19.63 19.73 -12.79
C GLN A 66 20.91 20.18 -12.05
N LYS A 67 21.53 19.29 -11.28
CA LYS A 67 22.79 19.52 -10.56
C LYS A 67 24.02 19.01 -11.32
N ASN A 68 23.85 18.53 -12.56
CA ASN A 68 24.90 17.84 -13.33
C ASN A 68 25.52 16.65 -12.57
N VAL A 69 24.72 15.96 -11.76
CA VAL A 69 25.14 14.73 -11.06
C VAL A 69 24.73 13.52 -11.89
N GLU A 70 25.72 12.70 -12.27
CA GLU A 70 25.47 11.45 -12.98
C GLU A 70 24.91 10.37 -12.03
N TRP A 71 24.14 9.44 -12.60
CA TRP A 71 23.59 8.30 -11.87
C TRP A 71 23.68 7.04 -12.71
N GLY A 72 23.80 5.90 -12.03
CA GLY A 72 24.03 4.59 -12.63
C GLY A 72 23.04 3.54 -12.15
N ILE A 73 23.20 2.34 -12.73
CA ILE A 73 22.62 1.10 -12.22
C ILE A 73 23.76 0.21 -11.74
N LYS A 74 23.60 -0.46 -10.60
CA LYS A 74 24.50 -1.52 -10.18
C LYS A 74 23.74 -2.77 -9.78
N VAL A 75 24.28 -3.93 -10.08
CA VAL A 75 23.72 -5.21 -9.63
C VAL A 75 24.13 -5.45 -8.19
N LEU A 76 23.15 -5.70 -7.32
CA LEU A 76 23.36 -6.06 -5.92
C LEU A 76 23.46 -7.58 -5.74
N GLY A 77 22.74 -8.34 -6.57
CA GLY A 77 22.80 -9.80 -6.55
C GLY A 77 22.02 -10.43 -7.70
N GLU A 78 22.40 -11.67 -8.00
CA GLU A 78 21.69 -12.54 -8.95
C GLU A 78 20.81 -13.52 -8.18
N VAL A 79 19.61 -13.75 -8.68
CA VAL A 79 18.65 -14.70 -8.10
C VAL A 79 18.06 -15.56 -9.22
N GLU A 80 17.82 -16.84 -8.93
CA GLU A 80 17.08 -17.68 -9.86
C GLU A 80 15.63 -17.20 -9.92
N LYS A 81 15.04 -17.20 -11.11
CA LYS A 81 13.66 -16.77 -11.33
C LYS A 81 12.63 -17.68 -10.63
N SER A 82 13.01 -18.93 -10.38
CA SER A 82 12.22 -19.87 -9.59
C SER A 82 12.29 -19.61 -8.09
N ASP A 83 13.18 -18.72 -7.64
CA ASP A 83 13.32 -18.35 -6.24
C ASP A 83 12.21 -17.35 -5.85
N ASP A 84 11.28 -17.84 -5.03
CA ASP A 84 10.13 -17.09 -4.52
C ASP A 84 10.47 -16.24 -3.29
N ARG A 85 11.74 -16.19 -2.87
CA ARG A 85 12.16 -15.36 -1.74
C ARG A 85 12.04 -13.86 -2.06
N PRO A 86 11.65 -13.03 -1.07
CA PRO A 86 11.40 -11.60 -1.26
C PRO A 86 12.72 -10.78 -1.31
N TRP A 87 13.62 -11.13 -2.22
CA TRP A 87 14.97 -10.57 -2.30
C TRP A 87 14.99 -9.04 -2.47
N GLU A 88 14.14 -8.47 -3.34
CA GLU A 88 14.09 -7.01 -3.49
C GLU A 88 13.74 -6.33 -2.16
N PHE A 89 12.78 -6.90 -1.44
CA PHE A 89 12.33 -6.35 -0.16
C PHE A 89 13.38 -6.49 0.94
N TRP A 90 14.14 -7.60 0.93
CA TRP A 90 15.28 -7.79 1.81
C TRP A 90 16.34 -6.68 1.62
N TYR A 91 16.74 -6.42 0.38
CA TYR A 91 17.72 -5.36 0.09
C TYR A 91 17.22 -3.97 0.49
N VAL A 92 15.93 -3.67 0.29
CA VAL A 92 15.32 -2.43 0.80
C VAL A 92 15.47 -2.32 2.33
N ILE A 93 15.15 -3.39 3.07
CA ILE A 93 15.25 -3.41 4.54
C ILE A 93 16.70 -3.20 5.00
N ASP A 94 17.63 -3.93 4.39
CA ASP A 94 19.05 -3.85 4.71
C ASP A 94 19.61 -2.43 4.48
N PHE A 95 19.30 -1.79 3.34
CA PHE A 95 19.76 -0.43 3.05
C PHE A 95 19.16 0.61 4.01
N ILE A 96 17.88 0.48 4.37
CA ILE A 96 17.25 1.38 5.35
C ILE A 96 17.90 1.24 6.73
N ARG A 97 18.28 0.02 7.14
CA ARG A 97 19.00 -0.20 8.42
C ARG A 97 20.37 0.45 8.45
N ARG A 98 21.03 0.57 7.29
CA ARG A 98 22.29 1.31 7.12
C ARG A 98 22.09 2.83 7.09
N GLY A 99 20.87 3.33 7.27
CA GLY A 99 20.55 4.76 7.28
C GLY A 99 20.29 5.36 5.90
N ILE A 100 20.18 4.55 4.84
CA ILE A 100 20.05 5.04 3.47
C ILE A 100 18.59 5.42 3.15
N SER A 101 18.39 6.63 2.63
CA SER A 101 17.07 7.15 2.27
C SER A 101 16.67 6.78 0.83
N LEU A 102 15.96 5.66 0.70
CA LEU A 102 15.46 5.18 -0.60
C LEU A 102 14.22 5.95 -1.10
N LYS A 103 14.04 6.03 -2.42
CA LYS A 103 12.92 6.64 -3.15
C LYS A 103 11.93 5.61 -3.70
N ASN A 104 11.97 4.39 -3.16
CA ASN A 104 11.02 3.33 -3.48
C ASN A 104 9.60 3.74 -3.06
N MET A 105 8.72 4.01 -4.02
CA MET A 105 7.28 4.20 -3.73
C MET A 105 6.54 2.88 -3.47
N ARG A 106 7.15 1.76 -3.87
CA ARG A 106 6.70 0.37 -3.69
C ARG A 106 7.91 -0.48 -3.33
N TYR A 107 7.69 -1.53 -2.54
CA TYR A 107 8.75 -2.40 -2.06
C TYR A 107 8.55 -3.79 -2.66
N GLY A 108 9.14 -4.03 -3.84
CA GLY A 108 9.09 -5.30 -4.55
C GLY A 108 7.69 -5.83 -4.86
N ASP A 109 7.50 -7.11 -4.56
CA ASP A 109 6.35 -7.94 -4.94
C ASP A 109 5.03 -7.51 -4.27
N PHE A 110 5.08 -6.63 -3.27
CA PHE A 110 3.91 -6.18 -2.52
C PHE A 110 3.36 -4.86 -3.08
N LYS A 111 2.10 -4.88 -3.54
CA LYS A 111 1.35 -3.66 -3.87
C LYS A 111 1.20 -2.80 -2.61
N ARG A 112 1.88 -1.63 -2.59
CA ARG A 112 1.79 -0.60 -1.53
C ARG A 112 1.75 -1.19 -0.12
N VAL A 113 2.88 -1.72 0.35
CA VAL A 113 3.05 -1.97 1.78
C VAL A 113 2.83 -0.64 2.52
N PRO A 114 1.91 -0.55 3.49
CA PRO A 114 1.75 0.65 4.31
C PRO A 114 3.12 1.02 4.88
N THR A 115 3.49 2.31 4.86
CA THR A 115 4.78 2.83 5.34
C THR A 115 5.15 2.31 6.74
N ASN A 116 4.15 1.98 7.56
CA ASN A 116 4.30 1.38 8.88
C ASN A 116 4.88 -0.05 8.87
N ARG A 117 4.55 -0.89 7.88
CA ARG A 117 5.07 -2.27 7.79
C ARG A 117 6.56 -2.24 7.49
N LEU A 118 7.02 -1.40 6.55
CA LEU A 118 8.44 -1.27 6.24
C LEU A 118 9.25 -0.87 7.48
N LYS A 119 8.80 0.16 8.21
CA LYS A 119 9.45 0.58 9.45
C LYS A 119 9.49 -0.55 10.48
N LYS A 120 8.41 -1.34 10.61
CA LYS A 120 8.36 -2.53 11.47
C LYS A 120 9.40 -3.58 11.05
N PHE A 121 9.51 -3.88 9.76
CA PHE A 121 10.50 -4.85 9.27
C PHE A 121 11.94 -4.35 9.42
N ALA A 122 12.20 -3.09 9.08
CA ALA A 122 13.51 -2.46 9.22
C ALA A 122 13.97 -2.41 10.69
N SER A 123 13.06 -2.13 11.64
CA SER A 123 13.38 -2.13 13.08
C SER A 123 13.45 -3.52 13.71
N ASN A 124 12.95 -4.57 13.04
CA ASN A 124 12.93 -5.92 13.60
C ASN A 124 14.28 -6.63 13.45
N THR A 125 15.09 -6.61 14.51
CA THR A 125 16.44 -7.23 14.56
C THR A 125 16.45 -8.76 14.42
N SER A 126 15.30 -9.43 14.53
CA SER A 126 15.21 -10.88 14.30
C SER A 126 15.30 -11.27 12.81
N ILE A 127 15.04 -10.33 11.89
CA ILE A 127 15.19 -10.58 10.46
C ILE A 127 16.63 -10.29 10.05
N ARG A 128 17.45 -11.32 9.84
CA ARG A 128 18.89 -11.16 9.54
C ARG A 128 19.24 -11.46 8.10
N ASN A 129 18.35 -12.14 7.38
CA ASN A 129 18.53 -12.52 5.99
C ASN A 129 17.15 -12.63 5.29
N VAL A 130 17.17 -12.94 4.00
CA VAL A 130 15.96 -13.08 3.18
C VAL A 130 15.06 -14.24 3.65
N ASP A 131 15.62 -15.31 4.24
CA ASP A 131 14.84 -16.47 4.69
C ASP A 131 14.05 -16.13 5.96
N ASP A 132 14.65 -15.37 6.89
CA ASP A 132 13.96 -14.84 8.07
C ASP A 132 12.84 -13.87 7.66
N LEU A 133 13.09 -13.06 6.63
CA LEU A 133 12.08 -12.16 6.07
C LEU A 133 10.91 -12.95 5.49
N LYS A 134 11.18 -13.98 4.67
CA LYS A 134 10.16 -14.86 4.10
C LYS A 134 9.32 -15.52 5.19
N LYS A 135 9.95 -16.09 6.22
CA LYS A 135 9.25 -16.69 7.38
C LYS A 135 8.39 -15.66 8.10
N THR A 136 8.90 -14.45 8.31
CA THR A 136 8.17 -13.40 9.02
C THR A 136 6.98 -12.92 8.21
N ILE A 137 7.12 -12.76 6.90
CA ILE A 137 6.01 -12.42 5.99
C ILE A 137 4.94 -13.50 6.05
N GLY A 138 5.30 -14.78 5.88
CA GLY A 138 4.35 -15.88 5.94
C GLY A 138 3.59 -15.96 7.27
N ARG A 139 4.24 -15.68 8.40
CA ARG A 139 3.56 -15.57 9.71
C ARG A 139 2.55 -14.42 9.76
N ASN A 140 2.92 -13.24 9.27
CA ASN A 140 1.99 -12.10 9.25
C ASN A 140 0.84 -12.31 8.24
N GLU A 141 1.05 -13.04 7.15
CA GLU A 141 -0.02 -13.41 6.21
C GLU A 141 -1.02 -14.41 6.82
N HIS A 142 -0.55 -15.34 7.65
CA HIS A 142 -1.42 -16.22 8.43
C HIS A 142 -2.14 -15.51 9.59
N GLU A 143 -1.54 -14.48 10.19
CA GLU A 143 -2.21 -13.58 11.14
C GLU A 143 -3.17 -12.60 10.46
N GLU A 144 -2.99 -12.33 9.16
CA GLU A 144 -3.85 -11.52 8.29
C GLU A 144 -4.97 -12.35 7.60
N GLN A 145 -5.25 -13.59 8.04
CA GLN A 145 -6.65 -14.03 7.93
C GLN A 145 -7.49 -13.05 8.73
N PRO A 146 -8.60 -12.52 8.19
CA PRO A 146 -9.30 -11.39 8.76
C PRO A 146 -9.92 -11.76 10.10
N LYS A 147 -9.16 -11.68 11.19
CA LYS A 147 -9.67 -11.35 12.51
C LYS A 147 -9.99 -9.86 12.52
N TYR A 148 -10.83 -9.41 11.58
CA TYR A 148 -11.54 -8.15 11.76
C TYR A 148 -12.63 -8.36 12.81
N LYS A 149 -12.22 -8.52 14.07
CA LYS A 149 -12.86 -7.76 15.14
C LYS A 149 -12.30 -6.33 15.06
N SER A 150 -12.47 -5.66 13.91
CA SER A 150 -12.25 -4.22 13.84
C SER A 150 -13.17 -3.61 14.88
N SER A 151 -12.64 -2.87 15.85
CA SER A 151 -13.46 -2.15 16.82
C SER A 151 -14.66 -1.49 16.11
N GLY A 152 -15.85 -1.49 16.70
CA GLY A 152 -17.04 -0.91 16.08
C GLY A 152 -16.82 0.52 15.54
N SER A 153 -15.88 1.27 16.13
CA SER A 153 -15.48 2.60 15.66
C SER A 153 -14.82 2.65 14.27
N VAL A 154 -14.15 1.58 13.85
CA VAL A 154 -13.50 1.44 12.53
C VAL A 154 -14.51 0.98 11.49
N GLN A 155 -15.38 0.03 11.85
CA GLN A 155 -16.50 -0.41 10.99
C GLN A 155 -17.45 0.75 10.70
N LEU A 156 -17.83 1.51 11.73
CA LEU A 156 -18.66 2.70 11.60
C LEU A 156 -18.04 3.72 10.64
N ARG A 157 -16.73 3.95 10.73
CA ARG A 157 -16.02 4.89 9.85
C ARG A 157 -15.96 4.39 8.41
N ALA A 158 -15.79 3.09 8.19
CA ALA A 158 -15.80 2.51 6.84
C ALA A 158 -17.18 2.66 6.20
N ILE A 159 -18.24 2.28 6.91
CA ILE A 159 -19.62 2.39 6.43
C ILE A 159 -20.00 3.85 6.17
N LEU A 160 -19.69 4.76 7.10
CA LEU A 160 -19.93 6.20 6.93
C LEU A 160 -19.35 6.78 5.63
N ARG A 161 -18.17 6.30 5.23
CA ARG A 161 -17.49 6.74 4.01
C ARG A 161 -18.13 6.16 2.76
N SER A 162 -18.58 4.91 2.83
CA SER A 162 -19.19 4.24 1.68
C SER A 162 -20.67 4.58 1.50
N LEU A 163 -21.37 5.01 2.56
CA LEU A 163 -22.79 5.32 2.52
C LEU A 163 -23.04 6.59 1.69
N ARG A 164 -23.80 6.47 0.60
CA ARG A 164 -24.17 7.62 -0.25
C ARG A 164 -25.67 7.78 -0.21
N TRP A 165 -26.12 9.02 -0.06
CA TRP A 165 -27.54 9.32 -0.15
C TRP A 165 -27.94 9.34 -1.63
N LEU A 166 -29.05 8.68 -1.96
CA LEU A 166 -29.58 8.60 -3.31
C LEU A 166 -30.79 9.53 -3.49
N ARG A 167 -31.82 9.33 -2.67
CA ARG A 167 -33.10 10.04 -2.79
C ARG A 167 -33.91 10.00 -1.50
N ALA A 168 -34.98 10.80 -1.46
CA ALA A 168 -36.03 10.68 -0.45
C ALA A 168 -37.30 10.09 -1.06
N GLU A 169 -37.98 9.22 -0.32
CA GLU A 169 -39.25 8.61 -0.70
C GLU A 169 -40.32 8.92 0.34
N SER A 170 -41.58 8.92 -0.09
CA SER A 170 -42.73 9.07 0.80
C SER A 170 -43.70 7.92 0.55
N GLU A 171 -44.17 7.31 1.63
CA GLU A 171 -45.11 6.19 1.58
C GLU A 171 -46.25 6.43 2.55
N MET A 172 -47.45 5.99 2.14
CA MET A 172 -48.62 6.04 2.99
C MET A 172 -48.69 4.74 3.79
N HIS A 173 -48.65 4.85 5.12
CA HIS A 173 -48.78 3.72 6.03
C HIS A 173 -49.81 4.10 7.10
N ASP A 174 -50.89 3.32 7.22
CA ASP A 174 -51.98 3.56 8.18
C ASP A 174 -52.54 4.99 8.16
N CYS A 175 -52.79 5.52 6.95
CA CYS A 175 -53.28 6.89 6.73
C CYS A 175 -52.31 8.03 7.12
N GLU A 176 -51.05 7.71 7.44
CA GLU A 176 -49.99 8.69 7.68
C GLU A 176 -48.94 8.66 6.56
N ILE A 177 -48.42 9.83 6.18
CA ILE A 177 -47.33 9.94 5.22
C ILE A 177 -46.00 9.79 5.97
N ARG A 178 -45.32 8.67 5.76
CA ARG A 178 -43.95 8.43 6.24
C ARG A 178 -42.95 8.81 5.18
N LYS A 179 -41.83 9.42 5.61
CA LYS A 179 -40.73 9.83 4.74
C LYS A 179 -39.48 9.03 5.03
N TRP A 180 -38.76 8.67 3.97
CA TRP A 180 -37.58 7.84 4.02
C TRP A 180 -36.42 8.50 3.27
N ASN A 181 -35.20 8.31 3.76
CA ASN A 181 -33.96 8.53 3.03
C ASN A 181 -33.44 7.20 2.49
N ILE A 182 -33.13 7.15 1.21
CA ILE A 182 -32.57 5.99 0.53
C ILE A 182 -31.07 6.17 0.34
N TYR A 183 -30.29 5.17 0.73
CA TYR A 183 -28.84 5.17 0.63
C TYR A 183 -28.33 3.93 -0.13
N ASP A 184 -27.10 3.97 -0.61
CA ASP A 184 -26.35 2.78 -1.05
C ASP A 184 -24.95 2.75 -0.44
N LEU A 185 -24.21 1.65 -0.69
CA LEU A 185 -22.79 1.52 -0.34
C LEU A 185 -21.88 1.48 -1.59
N GLY A 186 -22.45 1.61 -2.79
CA GLY A 186 -21.77 1.48 -4.08
C GLY A 186 -21.72 0.05 -4.64
N GLU A 187 -21.33 -0.09 -5.91
CA GLU A 187 -21.08 -1.38 -6.59
C GLU A 187 -22.26 -2.38 -6.54
N GLY A 188 -23.45 -1.96 -6.95
CA GLY A 188 -24.59 -2.87 -7.09
C GLY A 188 -25.17 -3.40 -5.77
N THR A 189 -24.87 -2.74 -4.65
CA THR A 189 -25.46 -3.04 -3.34
C THR A 189 -26.94 -2.72 -3.29
N GLN A 190 -27.69 -3.50 -2.50
CA GLN A 190 -29.10 -3.24 -2.18
C GLN A 190 -29.29 -1.86 -1.54
N GLU A 191 -30.39 -1.20 -1.88
CA GLU A 191 -30.75 0.09 -1.32
C GLU A 191 -31.09 -0.03 0.17
N ILE A 192 -30.62 0.94 0.95
CA ILE A 192 -30.81 1.03 2.39
C ILE A 192 -31.83 2.14 2.65
N LYS A 193 -32.97 1.75 3.21
CA LYS A 193 -34.06 2.66 3.56
C LYS A 193 -33.98 3.02 5.04
N ALA A 194 -33.90 4.32 5.34
CA ALA A 194 -33.82 4.84 6.70
C ALA A 194 -34.85 5.95 6.91
N GLU A 195 -35.35 6.13 8.13
CA GLU A 195 -36.31 7.20 8.42
C GLU A 195 -35.72 8.57 8.06
N TYR A 196 -36.56 9.48 7.58
CA TYR A 196 -36.13 10.81 7.15
C TYR A 196 -35.41 11.60 8.25
N SER A 197 -35.77 11.36 9.52
CA SER A 197 -35.18 11.98 10.71
C SER A 197 -33.78 11.43 11.06
N MET A 198 -33.40 10.25 10.56
CA MET A 198 -32.13 9.62 10.92
C MET A 198 -30.94 10.33 10.28
N LYS A 199 -29.94 10.64 11.10
CA LYS A 199 -28.66 11.15 10.65
C LYS A 199 -27.87 10.02 9.99
N LYS A 200 -27.09 10.37 8.97
CA LYS A 200 -26.19 9.45 8.25
C LYS A 200 -25.31 8.58 9.17
N ARG A 201 -24.86 9.11 10.31
CA ARG A 201 -24.08 8.37 11.32
C ARG A 201 -24.88 7.32 12.07
N GLU A 202 -26.15 7.59 12.34
CA GLU A 202 -27.07 6.65 12.97
C GLU A 202 -27.38 5.50 12.00
N VAL A 203 -27.64 5.83 10.73
CA VAL A 203 -27.78 4.84 9.65
C VAL A 203 -26.54 3.96 9.54
N ALA A 204 -25.35 4.55 9.52
CA ALA A 204 -24.10 3.80 9.44
C ALA A 204 -23.83 2.92 10.68
N ALA A 205 -24.28 3.35 11.87
CA ALA A 205 -24.16 2.57 13.09
C ALA A 205 -25.04 1.31 13.05
N CYS A 206 -26.29 1.43 12.59
CA CYS A 206 -27.21 0.31 12.41
C CYS A 206 -26.68 -0.76 11.44
N LEU A 207 -25.82 -0.37 10.48
CA LEU A 207 -25.25 -1.27 9.50
C LEU A 207 -23.98 -2.01 9.99
N THR A 208 -23.43 -1.64 11.16
CA THR A 208 -22.25 -2.33 11.71
C THR A 208 -22.61 -3.74 12.22
N PRO A 209 -21.74 -4.76 12.01
CA PRO A 209 -21.94 -6.13 12.49
C PRO A 209 -22.34 -6.25 13.97
N ASP A 210 -21.71 -5.46 14.85
CA ASP A 210 -21.99 -5.44 16.29
C ASP A 210 -23.44 -4.98 16.60
N PHE A 211 -24.08 -4.26 15.68
CA PHE A 211 -25.46 -3.76 15.81
C PHE A 211 -26.47 -4.62 15.02
N LYS A 212 -26.04 -5.37 14.00
CA LYS A 212 -26.89 -6.34 13.28
C LYS A 212 -27.39 -7.47 14.19
N GLU A 213 -26.63 -7.82 15.23
CA GLU A 213 -27.05 -8.82 16.23
C GLU A 213 -28.14 -8.25 17.17
N ALA A 214 -28.14 -6.94 17.42
CA ALA A 214 -29.24 -6.24 18.11
C ALA A 214 -30.46 -6.02 17.20
N ILE A 215 -30.25 -5.80 15.89
CA ILE A 215 -31.34 -5.61 14.92
C ILE A 215 -32.01 -6.94 14.54
N ARG A 216 -31.33 -8.09 14.56
CA ARG A 216 -32.00 -9.39 14.43
C ARG A 216 -33.03 -9.67 15.54
N GLN A 217 -32.92 -9.00 16.69
CA GLN A 217 -33.97 -9.01 17.72
C GLN A 217 -35.11 -7.99 17.45
N VAL A 218 -34.90 -7.03 16.55
CA VAL A 218 -35.89 -6.02 16.12
C VAL A 218 -36.57 -6.40 14.79
N GLU A 219 -35.93 -7.20 13.94
CA GLU A 219 -36.47 -7.78 12.69
C GLU A 219 -37.59 -8.81 12.93
N CYS A 220 -37.95 -9.10 14.20
CA CYS A 220 -39.26 -9.69 14.52
C CYS A 220 -40.43 -8.68 14.41
N LYS A 221 -40.20 -7.41 14.04
CA LYS A 221 -41.27 -6.40 13.92
C LYS A 221 -41.25 -5.49 12.68
N ALA A 222 -40.37 -5.71 11.70
CA ALA A 222 -40.48 -5.00 10.42
C ALA A 222 -40.04 -5.94 9.29
N GLY A 223 -40.97 -6.25 8.38
CA GLY A 223 -40.76 -7.19 7.29
C GLY A 223 -39.69 -6.73 6.31
N MET A 224 -38.79 -7.64 5.95
CA MET A 224 -38.01 -7.57 4.72
C MET A 224 -38.92 -7.91 3.53
N LEU A 225 -38.84 -7.11 2.46
CA LEU A 225 -39.23 -7.53 1.11
C LEU A 225 -38.01 -8.12 0.40
#